data_AF-A0A3N7G6A4-F1
#
_entry.id   AF-A0A3N7G6A4-F1
#
_cell.length_a   1.000
_cell.length_b   1.000
_cell.length_c   1.000
_cell.angle_alpha   90.00
_cell.angle_beta   90.00
_cell.angle_gamma   90.00
#
_symmetry.space_group_name_H-M   'P 1'
#
loop_
_entity.id
_entity.type
_entity.pdbx_description
1 polymer ?
#
loop_
_entity_poly.entity_id
_entity_poly.type
_entity_poly.pdbx_seq_one_letter_code
_entity_poly.pdbx_strand_id
1 'polypeptide(L)'
;MAKIRDRTEDFKDAVRHIAISLGYNETRLTAIMASFIIHKPRQRSPFTRAALKTLESIGALEQFMLKHRKDYVDLHRTTEQERDSIEQEVTAFIKACKEQIDILKNSINDEAANTKGWLGIKADTSTTDTIAHKHGVVLILSEKLHSVTARFDQLRAIRFQDAINKRIPRRKLNRAANTNTTTVDSSKTNNLEFSEPDDIQPESLRVQQQVLDDETRALQVIRISIDELLTTFSSGID
;
A
#
# COMPACT_ATOMS: atom_id res chain seq x y z
N MET A 1 6.16 39.05 -11.86
CA MET A 1 5.80 38.18 -10.72
C MET A 1 5.90 39.01 -9.45
N ALA A 2 4.79 39.24 -8.75
CA ALA A 2 4.80 40.04 -7.52
C ALA A 2 5.44 39.21 -6.39
N LYS A 3 6.51 39.74 -5.78
CA LYS A 3 7.18 39.13 -4.64
C LYS A 3 6.26 39.28 -3.42
N ILE A 4 5.71 38.18 -2.92
CA ILE A 4 4.86 38.19 -1.72
C ILE A 4 5.73 38.66 -0.54
N ARG A 5 5.38 39.81 0.04
CA ARG A 5 6.06 40.36 1.22
C ARG A 5 5.67 39.53 2.44
N ASP A 6 6.66 39.07 3.20
CA ASP A 6 6.42 38.46 4.52
C ASP A 6 5.84 39.53 5.47
N ARG A 7 4.68 39.24 6.06
CA ARG A 7 3.96 40.12 7.00
C ARG A 7 3.93 39.58 8.43
N THR A 8 4.79 38.62 8.73
CA THR A 8 4.86 38.00 10.06
C THR A 8 5.19 39.04 11.15
N GLU A 9 6.07 40.00 10.89
CA GLU A 9 6.39 41.08 11.84
C GLU A 9 5.24 42.08 11.99
N ASP A 10 4.59 42.48 10.89
CA ASP A 10 3.39 43.33 10.93
C ASP A 10 2.31 42.72 11.85
N PHE A 11 2.15 41.39 11.78
CA PHE A 11 1.22 40.65 12.63
C PHE A 11 1.64 40.64 14.11
N LYS A 12 2.92 40.37 14.40
CA LYS A 12 3.45 40.40 15.78
C LYS A 12 3.27 41.78 16.42
N ASP A 13 3.55 42.85 15.67
CA ASP A 13 3.40 44.22 16.15
C ASP A 13 1.93 44.58 16.41
N ALA A 14 1.02 44.18 15.52
CA ALA A 14 -0.42 44.34 15.74
C ALA A 14 -0.89 43.61 17.01
N VAL A 15 -0.43 42.38 17.25
CA VAL A 15 -0.75 41.62 18.46
C VAL A 15 -0.21 42.31 19.72
N ARG A 16 1.03 42.86 19.67
CA ARG A 16 1.59 43.64 20.79
C ARG A 16 0.73 44.85 21.12
N HIS A 17 0.37 45.65 20.11
CA HIS A 17 -0.45 46.84 20.29
C HIS A 17 -1.81 46.51 20.90
N ILE A 18 -2.48 45.45 20.42
CA ILE A 18 -3.76 45.01 20.95
C ILE A 18 -3.63 44.53 22.40
N ALA A 19 -2.62 43.70 22.71
CA ALA A 19 -2.40 43.20 24.07
C ALA A 19 -2.17 44.34 25.08
N ILE A 20 -1.40 45.36 24.69
CA ILE A 20 -1.19 46.57 25.51
C ILE A 20 -2.52 47.32 25.69
N SER A 21 -3.31 47.50 24.62
CA SER A 21 -4.60 48.19 24.71
C SER A 21 -5.63 47.49 25.61
N LEU A 22 -5.53 46.15 25.72
CA LEU A 22 -6.34 45.33 26.62
C LEU A 22 -5.82 45.30 28.06
N GLY A 23 -4.77 46.05 28.38
CA GLY A 23 -4.21 46.15 29.74
C GLY A 23 -3.43 44.90 30.18
N TYR A 24 -2.86 44.14 29.26
CA TYR A 24 -2.08 42.95 29.63
C TYR A 24 -0.77 43.38 30.30
N ASN A 25 -0.43 42.74 31.42
CA ASN A 25 0.84 42.98 32.10
C ASN A 25 2.03 42.46 31.29
N GLU A 26 3.23 42.94 31.62
CA GLU A 26 4.47 42.62 30.92
C GLU A 26 4.75 41.11 30.86
N THR A 27 4.35 40.36 31.90
CA THR A 27 4.51 38.90 31.95
C THR A 27 3.60 38.18 30.95
N ARG A 28 2.32 38.57 30.81
CA ARG A 28 1.42 38.02 29.78
C ARG A 28 1.83 38.42 28.38
N LEU A 29 2.27 39.68 28.18
CA LEU A 29 2.77 40.14 26.89
C LEU A 29 4.00 39.33 26.45
N THR A 30 4.96 39.13 27.35
CA THR A 30 6.16 38.32 27.10
C THR A 30 5.80 36.87 26.78
N ALA A 31 4.83 36.27 27.49
CA ALA A 31 4.36 34.92 27.23
C ALA A 31 3.70 34.78 25.84
N ILE A 32 2.90 35.76 25.41
CA ILE A 32 2.29 35.78 24.07
C ILE A 32 3.38 35.93 23.01
N MET A 33 4.33 36.83 23.20
CA MET A 33 5.42 37.02 22.23
C MET A 33 6.34 35.79 22.13
N ALA A 34 6.61 35.13 23.26
CA ALA A 34 7.37 33.89 23.30
C ALA A 34 6.66 32.74 22.56
N SER A 35 5.31 32.72 22.55
CA SER A 35 4.53 31.70 21.84
C SER A 35 4.70 31.74 20.32
N PHE A 36 5.08 32.89 19.75
CA PHE A 36 5.42 32.99 18.32
C PHE A 36 6.79 32.41 17.98
N ILE A 37 7.66 32.24 18.97
CA ILE A 37 9.02 31.72 18.81
C ILE A 37 9.03 30.23 19.12
N ILE A 38 8.42 29.83 20.24
CA ILE A 38 8.37 28.46 20.72
C ILE A 38 6.97 27.91 20.49
N HIS A 39 6.83 27.08 19.45
CA HIS A 39 5.59 26.38 19.17
C HIS A 39 5.25 25.47 20.36
N LYS A 40 4.06 25.67 20.94
CA LYS A 40 3.58 24.80 22.02
C LYS A 40 3.52 23.36 21.49
N PRO A 41 4.02 22.35 22.23
CA PRO A 41 3.94 20.97 21.78
C PRO A 41 2.47 20.63 21.53
N ARG A 42 2.16 20.23 20.30
CA ARG A 42 0.80 19.89 19.89
C ARG A 42 0.37 18.67 20.68
N GLN A 43 -0.61 18.85 21.57
CA GLN A 43 -1.21 17.76 22.33
C GLN A 43 -1.86 16.80 21.33
N ARG A 44 -1.29 15.59 21.21
CA ARG A 44 -1.80 14.56 20.30
C ARG A 44 -2.94 13.83 21.01
N SER A 45 -4.08 13.72 20.32
CA SER A 45 -5.21 12.93 20.82
C SER A 45 -4.80 11.45 20.95
N PRO A 46 -5.50 10.65 21.79
CA PRO A 46 -5.28 9.21 21.87
C PRO A 46 -5.36 8.55 20.49
N PHE A 47 -6.33 8.95 19.66
CA PHE A 47 -6.46 8.52 18.28
C PHE A 47 -5.19 8.82 17.46
N THR A 48 -4.70 10.07 17.49
CA THR A 48 -3.49 10.45 16.74
C THR A 48 -2.27 9.68 17.21
N ARG A 49 -2.12 9.41 18.51
CA ARG A 49 -1.01 8.61 19.04
C ARG A 49 -1.08 7.16 18.56
N ALA A 50 -2.27 6.55 18.60
CA ALA A 50 -2.48 5.19 18.10
C ALA A 50 -2.21 5.10 16.59
N ALA A 51 -2.74 6.03 15.79
CA ALA A 51 -2.51 6.09 14.35
C ALA A 51 -1.02 6.21 13.97
N LEU A 52 -0.26 7.05 14.68
CA LEU A 52 1.18 7.18 14.45
C LEU A 52 1.94 5.91 14.84
N LYS A 53 1.55 5.24 15.92
CA LYS A 53 2.14 3.94 16.32
C LYS A 53 1.87 2.85 15.28
N THR A 54 0.67 2.84 14.69
CA THR A 54 0.33 1.94 13.58
C THR A 54 1.21 2.23 12.36
N LEU A 55 1.40 3.51 12.02
CA LEU A 55 2.28 3.91 10.93
C LEU A 55 3.73 3.47 11.16
N GLU A 56 4.25 3.64 12.36
CA GLU A 56 5.60 3.16 12.75
C GLU A 56 5.71 1.64 12.60
N SER A 57 4.66 0.90 12.96
CA SER A 57 4.61 -0.56 12.84
C SER A 57 4.61 -1.02 11.39
N ILE A 58 3.87 -0.33 10.50
CA ILE A 58 3.90 -0.58 9.05
C ILE A 58 5.30 -0.26 8.48
N GLY A 59 5.94 0.81 8.94
CA GLY A 59 7.31 1.15 8.55
C GLY A 59 8.33 0.11 8.99
N ALA A 60 8.17 -0.47 10.18
CA ALA A 60 9.00 -1.57 10.67
C ALA A 60 8.84 -2.84 9.81
N LEU A 61 7.61 -3.15 9.38
CA LEU A 61 7.34 -4.25 8.44
C LEU A 61 8.05 -4.02 7.09
N GLU A 62 7.98 -2.80 6.54
CA GLU A 62 8.66 -2.46 5.29
C GLU A 62 10.19 -2.63 5.42
N GLN A 63 10.78 -2.18 6.53
CA GLN A 63 12.21 -2.35 6.81
C GLN A 63 12.58 -3.83 6.97
N PHE A 64 11.76 -4.61 7.67
CA PHE A 64 11.94 -6.05 7.82
C PHE A 64 11.97 -6.74 6.46
N MET A 65 10.99 -6.46 5.59
CA MET A 65 10.92 -7.03 4.25
C MET A 65 12.13 -6.63 3.39
N LEU A 66 12.58 -5.38 3.47
CA LEU A 66 13.77 -4.93 2.72
C LEU A 66 15.04 -5.66 3.16
N LYS A 67 15.21 -5.85 4.48
CA LYS A 67 16.35 -6.58 5.05
C LYS A 67 16.38 -8.03 4.60
N HIS A 68 15.22 -8.70 4.60
CA HIS A 68 15.10 -10.13 4.30
C HIS A 68 14.79 -10.44 2.83
N ARG A 69 14.68 -9.44 1.94
CA ARG A 69 14.32 -9.65 0.52
C ARG A 69 15.21 -10.66 -0.19
N LYS A 70 16.53 -10.54 -0.04
CA LYS A 70 17.48 -11.46 -0.69
C LYS A 70 17.42 -12.85 -0.07
N ASP A 71 17.33 -12.91 1.25
CA ASP A 71 17.20 -14.15 2.02
C ASP A 71 15.92 -14.91 1.63
N TYR A 72 14.86 -14.19 1.27
CA TYR A 72 13.57 -14.78 0.93
C TYR A 72 13.49 -15.30 -0.52
N VAL A 73 14.05 -14.56 -1.49
CA VAL A 73 13.95 -14.90 -2.92
C VAL A 73 15.06 -15.87 -3.38
N ASP A 74 16.29 -15.71 -2.86
CA ASP A 74 17.42 -16.51 -3.33
C ASP A 74 17.40 -17.92 -2.75
N LEU A 75 17.25 -18.91 -3.65
CA LEU A 75 17.18 -20.33 -3.30
C LEU A 75 18.41 -20.81 -2.52
N HIS A 76 19.59 -20.28 -2.82
CA HIS A 76 20.86 -20.80 -2.30
C HIS A 76 21.35 -20.10 -1.04
N ARG A 77 20.63 -19.06 -0.60
CA ARG A 77 21.04 -18.21 0.50
C ARG A 77 20.48 -18.64 1.85
N THR A 78 19.32 -19.28 1.85
CA THR A 78 18.59 -19.71 3.05
C THR A 78 17.87 -21.03 2.83
N THR A 79 17.49 -21.67 3.92
CA THR A 79 16.66 -22.87 3.94
C THR A 79 15.19 -22.53 3.73
N GLU A 80 14.37 -23.52 3.34
CA GLU A 80 12.91 -23.36 3.21
C GLU A 80 12.27 -22.99 4.55
N GLN A 81 12.74 -23.59 5.65
CA GLN A 81 12.29 -23.28 7.01
C GLN A 81 12.52 -21.81 7.40
N GLU A 82 13.67 -21.23 7.04
CA GLU A 82 13.96 -19.81 7.31
C GLU A 82 13.04 -18.89 6.50
N ARG A 83 12.70 -19.27 5.26
CA ARG A 83 11.74 -18.51 4.46
C ARG A 83 10.34 -18.57 5.05
N ASP A 84 9.92 -19.73 5.53
CA ASP A 84 8.61 -19.88 6.20
C ASP A 84 8.55 -19.06 7.49
N SER A 85 9.66 -18.96 8.24
CA SER A 85 9.77 -18.04 9.38
C SER A 85 9.57 -16.59 8.95
N ILE A 86 10.19 -16.15 7.84
CA ILE A 86 9.98 -14.81 7.28
C ILE A 86 8.50 -14.59 6.91
N GLU A 87 7.84 -15.57 6.28
CA GLU A 87 6.41 -15.45 5.95
C GLU A 87 5.53 -15.35 7.19
N GLN A 88 5.83 -16.15 8.20
CA GLN A 88 5.09 -16.15 9.46
C GLN A 88 5.22 -14.79 10.16
N GLU A 89 6.43 -14.23 10.23
CA GLU A 89 6.67 -12.91 10.81
C GLU A 89 5.94 -11.81 10.03
N VAL A 90 6.05 -11.79 8.70
CA VAL A 90 5.32 -10.82 7.85
C VAL A 90 3.81 -10.93 8.07
N THR A 91 3.27 -12.14 8.12
CA THR A 91 1.85 -12.39 8.34
C THR A 91 1.41 -11.90 9.72
N ALA A 92 2.23 -12.13 10.76
CA ALA A 92 1.96 -11.65 12.11
C ALA A 92 1.94 -10.12 12.18
N PHE A 93 2.90 -9.44 11.52
CA PHE A 93 2.93 -7.99 11.42
C PHE A 93 1.70 -7.42 10.70
N ILE A 94 1.32 -7.99 9.55
CA ILE A 94 0.15 -7.55 8.78
C ILE A 94 -1.12 -7.69 9.62
N LYS A 95 -1.28 -8.83 10.30
CA LYS A 95 -2.43 -9.08 11.18
C LYS A 95 -2.49 -8.06 12.31
N ALA A 96 -1.38 -7.84 13.01
CA ALA A 96 -1.31 -6.86 14.09
C ALA A 96 -1.62 -5.43 13.59
N CYS A 97 -1.09 -5.03 12.43
CA CYS A 97 -1.38 -3.71 11.85
C CYS A 97 -2.86 -3.57 11.48
N LYS A 98 -3.46 -4.61 10.88
CA LYS A 98 -4.88 -4.63 10.55
C LYS A 98 -5.76 -4.49 11.81
N GLU A 99 -5.46 -5.24 12.87
CA GLU A 99 -6.17 -5.14 14.15
C GLU A 99 -6.12 -3.72 14.72
N GLN A 100 -4.96 -3.05 14.67
CA GLN A 100 -4.84 -1.67 15.12
C GLN A 100 -5.65 -0.70 14.25
N ILE A 101 -5.70 -0.91 12.93
CA ILE A 101 -6.52 -0.10 12.01
C ILE A 101 -8.01 -0.30 12.30
N ASP A 102 -8.43 -1.54 12.57
CA ASP A 102 -9.83 -1.84 12.92
C ASP A 102 -10.23 -1.21 14.26
N ILE A 103 -9.34 -1.22 15.26
CA ILE A 103 -9.54 -0.50 16.53
C ILE A 103 -9.73 1.01 16.28
N LEU A 104 -8.88 1.61 15.43
CA LEU A 104 -9.01 3.03 15.07
C LEU A 104 -10.34 3.30 14.36
N LYS A 105 -10.75 2.46 13.41
CA LYS A 105 -12.02 2.57 12.71
C LYS A 105 -13.21 2.49 13.67
N ASN A 106 -13.20 1.53 14.60
CA ASN A 106 -14.26 1.36 15.58
C ASN A 106 -14.34 2.54 16.54
N SER A 107 -13.19 3.10 16.96
CA SER A 107 -13.17 4.30 17.82
C SER A 107 -13.86 5.51 17.18
N ILE A 108 -13.83 5.63 15.85
CA ILE A 108 -14.54 6.70 15.13
C ILE A 108 -16.05 6.45 15.13
N ASN A 109 -16.47 5.20 14.93
CA ASN A 109 -17.89 4.83 14.93
C ASN A 109 -18.51 5.04 16.32
N ASP A 110 -17.78 4.70 17.39
CA ASP A 110 -18.23 4.90 18.78
C ASP A 110 -18.37 6.41 19.09
N GLU A 111 -17.41 7.22 18.67
CA GLU A 111 -17.51 8.68 18.80
C GLU A 111 -18.67 9.26 17.98
N ALA A 112 -18.91 8.77 16.76
CA ALA A 112 -20.02 9.20 15.91
C ALA A 112 -21.40 8.77 16.45
N ALA A 113 -21.47 7.68 17.21
CA ALA A 113 -22.68 7.24 17.90
C ALA A 113 -22.93 8.06 19.17
N ASN A 114 -21.87 8.31 19.96
CA ASN A 114 -21.97 9.04 21.23
C ASN A 114 -22.20 10.56 21.06
N THR A 115 -21.67 11.15 19.99
CA THR A 115 -21.92 12.58 19.66
C THR A 115 -23.36 12.87 19.24
N LYS A 116 -24.17 11.83 18.97
CA LYS A 116 -25.61 11.94 18.66
C LYS A 116 -26.50 11.78 19.91
N GLY A 117 -25.96 12.00 21.11
CA GLY A 117 -26.65 11.78 22.38
C GLY A 117 -27.86 12.69 22.65
N TRP A 118 -29.02 12.06 22.87
CA TRP A 118 -30.29 12.40 23.55
C TRP A 118 -30.90 13.82 23.52
N LEU A 119 -30.13 14.91 23.43
CA LEU A 119 -30.65 16.29 23.52
C LEU A 119 -30.64 17.07 22.19
N GLY A 120 -30.28 16.44 21.06
CA GLY A 120 -30.41 17.05 19.74
C GLY A 120 -29.61 18.34 19.54
N ILE A 121 -28.60 18.60 20.40
CA ILE A 121 -27.73 19.76 20.24
C ILE A 121 -26.75 19.45 19.11
N LYS A 122 -27.07 20.07 17.97
CA LYS A 122 -26.34 20.07 16.70
C LYS A 122 -24.83 20.03 16.93
N ALA A 123 -24.19 18.93 16.53
CA ALA A 123 -22.75 18.80 16.54
C ALA A 123 -22.15 19.95 15.70
N ASP A 124 -21.27 20.74 16.33
CA ASP A 124 -20.53 21.80 15.67
C ASP A 124 -19.83 21.26 14.42
N THR A 125 -19.71 22.07 13.36
CA THR A 125 -19.00 21.72 12.11
C THR A 125 -17.57 21.23 12.35
N SER A 126 -16.93 21.71 13.43
CA SER A 126 -15.64 21.24 13.93
C SER A 126 -15.61 19.74 14.27
N THR A 127 -16.73 19.16 14.68
CA THR A 127 -16.87 17.72 14.96
C THR A 127 -16.97 16.92 13.67
N THR A 128 -17.64 17.45 12.65
CA THR A 128 -17.70 16.81 11.32
C THR A 128 -16.33 16.79 10.66
N ASP A 129 -15.60 17.91 10.69
CA ASP A 129 -14.25 18.01 10.11
C ASP A 129 -13.26 17.08 10.81
N THR A 130 -13.38 16.94 12.14
CA THR A 130 -12.52 16.02 12.91
C THR A 130 -12.84 14.55 12.64
N ILE A 131 -14.12 14.18 12.51
CA ILE A 131 -14.53 12.82 12.13
C ILE A 131 -14.03 12.50 10.71
N ALA A 132 -14.22 13.41 9.75
CA ALA A 132 -13.72 13.26 8.39
C ALA A 132 -12.19 13.11 8.35
N HIS A 133 -11.47 13.93 9.13
CA HIS A 133 -10.03 13.80 9.28
C HIS A 133 -9.62 12.42 9.81
N LYS A 134 -10.29 11.91 10.85
CA LYS A 134 -10.02 10.57 11.40
C LYS A 134 -10.27 9.46 10.38
N HIS A 135 -11.36 9.54 9.61
CA HIS A 135 -11.62 8.60 8.51
C HIS A 135 -10.51 8.66 7.45
N GLY A 136 -10.07 9.86 7.06
CA GLY A 136 -8.96 10.04 6.13
C GLY A 136 -7.66 9.39 6.64
N VAL A 137 -7.35 9.51 7.93
CA VAL A 137 -6.18 8.86 8.54
C VAL A 137 -6.28 7.32 8.44
N VAL A 138 -7.45 6.74 8.74
CA VAL A 138 -7.66 5.29 8.64
C VAL A 138 -7.50 4.79 7.19
N LEU A 139 -8.00 5.55 6.21
CA LEU A 139 -7.82 5.23 4.78
C LEU A 139 -6.34 5.20 4.39
N ILE A 140 -5.58 6.24 4.77
CA ILE A 140 -4.15 6.33 4.47
C ILE A 140 -3.38 5.15 5.10
N LEU A 141 -3.67 4.81 6.36
CA LEU A 141 -3.03 3.66 7.02
C LEU A 141 -3.36 2.34 6.32
N SER A 142 -4.61 2.17 5.88
CA SER A 142 -5.06 0.97 5.18
C SER A 142 -4.39 0.83 3.82
N GLU A 143 -4.29 1.93 3.07
CA GLU A 143 -3.57 1.98 1.79
C GLU A 143 -2.08 1.66 1.96
N LYS A 144 -1.43 2.24 2.98
CA LYS A 144 -0.02 1.97 3.27
C LYS A 144 0.22 0.50 3.62
N LEU A 145 -0.61 -0.09 4.47
CA LEU A 145 -0.53 -1.51 4.80
C LEU A 145 -0.73 -2.37 3.54
N HIS A 146 -1.74 -2.05 2.73
CA HIS A 146 -2.01 -2.77 1.48
C HIS A 146 -0.84 -2.69 0.49
N SER A 147 -0.23 -1.53 0.33
CA SER A 147 0.95 -1.35 -0.54
C SER A 147 2.13 -2.22 -0.09
N VAL A 148 2.39 -2.30 1.21
CA VAL A 148 3.46 -3.16 1.76
C VAL A 148 3.12 -4.64 1.57
N THR A 149 1.88 -5.06 1.83
CA THR A 149 1.42 -6.43 1.59
C THR A 149 1.55 -6.82 0.12
N ALA A 150 1.15 -5.95 -0.81
CA ALA A 150 1.27 -6.22 -2.25
C ALA A 150 2.72 -6.41 -2.69
N ARG A 151 3.66 -5.66 -2.12
CA ARG A 151 5.11 -5.87 -2.38
C ARG A 151 5.58 -7.22 -1.87
N PHE A 152 5.05 -7.69 -0.75
CA PHE A 152 5.38 -9.03 -0.24
C PHE A 152 4.79 -10.12 -1.13
N ASP A 153 3.54 -9.95 -1.57
CA ASP A 153 2.89 -10.89 -2.49
C ASP A 153 3.66 -11.02 -3.82
N GLN A 154 4.24 -9.93 -4.32
CA GLN A 154 5.14 -9.96 -5.48
C GLN A 154 6.38 -10.80 -5.23
N LEU A 155 7.03 -10.68 -4.06
CA LEU A 155 8.19 -11.51 -3.71
C LEU A 155 7.80 -12.99 -3.65
N ARG A 156 6.64 -13.28 -3.07
CA ARG A 156 6.10 -14.64 -2.97
C ARG A 156 5.77 -15.22 -4.35
N ALA A 157 5.21 -14.42 -5.26
CA ALA A 157 4.94 -14.82 -6.64
C ALA A 157 6.22 -15.17 -7.40
N ILE A 158 7.29 -14.38 -7.26
CA ILE A 158 8.61 -14.69 -7.87
C ILE A 158 9.11 -16.04 -7.38
N ARG A 159 9.06 -16.29 -6.07
CA ARG A 159 9.51 -17.56 -5.48
C ARG A 159 8.71 -18.76 -6.00
N PHE A 160 7.39 -18.62 -6.12
CA PHE A 160 6.54 -19.66 -6.68
C PHE A 160 6.85 -19.92 -8.15
N GLN A 161 7.09 -18.87 -8.94
CA GLN A 161 7.49 -19.02 -10.33
C GLN A 161 8.83 -19.76 -10.47
N ASP A 162 9.82 -19.45 -9.64
CA ASP A 162 11.11 -20.13 -9.62
C ASP A 162 10.97 -21.62 -9.26
N ALA A 163 10.08 -21.94 -8.32
CA ALA A 163 9.77 -23.33 -7.97
C ALA A 163 9.11 -24.10 -9.13
N ILE A 164 8.22 -23.45 -9.89
CA ILE A 164 7.58 -24.02 -11.09
C ILE A 164 8.62 -24.25 -12.20
N ASN A 165 9.43 -23.23 -12.50
CA ASN A 165 10.46 -23.28 -13.53
C ASN A 165 11.49 -24.40 -13.28
N LYS A 166 11.74 -24.75 -12.02
CA LYS A 166 12.60 -25.87 -11.63
C LYS A 166 11.96 -27.25 -11.83
N ARG A 167 10.63 -27.35 -11.70
CA ARG A 167 9.88 -28.63 -11.80
C ARG A 167 9.45 -28.97 -13.22
N ILE A 168 9.35 -27.99 -14.12
CA ILE A 168 9.09 -28.27 -15.54
C ILE A 168 10.37 -28.89 -16.13
N PRO A 169 10.36 -30.17 -16.55
CA PRO A 169 11.51 -30.75 -17.23
C PRO A 169 11.72 -29.92 -18.49
N ARG A 170 12.95 -29.44 -18.71
CA ARG A 170 13.38 -28.89 -20.00
C ARG A 170 13.07 -29.94 -21.07
N ARG A 171 11.88 -29.86 -21.69
CA ARG A 171 11.53 -30.63 -22.89
C ARG A 171 12.46 -30.10 -23.98
N LYS A 172 13.63 -30.73 -24.09
CA LYS A 172 14.49 -30.58 -25.26
C LYS A 172 13.65 -31.04 -26.45
N LEU A 173 13.28 -30.09 -27.30
CA LEU A 173 12.82 -30.37 -28.65
C LEU A 173 14.00 -30.99 -29.39
N ASN A 174 14.09 -32.32 -29.37
CA ASN A 174 15.04 -33.07 -30.18
C ASN A 174 14.65 -32.86 -31.65
N ARG A 175 15.26 -31.88 -32.33
CA ARG A 175 15.22 -31.79 -33.79
C ARG A 175 16.24 -32.77 -34.35
N ALA A 176 15.82 -34.02 -34.57
CA ALA A 176 16.56 -35.00 -35.33
C ALA A 176 15.92 -35.19 -36.72
N ALA A 177 16.64 -34.79 -37.77
CA ALA A 177 16.60 -35.31 -39.15
C ALA A 177 17.60 -34.47 -39.99
N ASN A 178 18.85 -34.92 -40.14
CA ASN A 178 19.38 -35.77 -41.23
C ASN A 178 19.38 -35.13 -42.62
N THR A 179 20.57 -34.77 -43.11
CA THR A 179 21.04 -35.11 -44.48
C THR A 179 22.57 -35.14 -44.53
N ASN A 180 23.09 -36.24 -45.08
CA ASN A 180 24.49 -36.63 -45.19
C ASN A 180 25.27 -35.82 -46.24
N THR A 181 26.58 -35.60 -46.04
CA THR A 181 27.62 -35.78 -47.06
C THR A 181 29.00 -35.91 -46.42
N THR A 182 29.67 -37.01 -46.73
CA THR A 182 31.07 -37.38 -46.47
C THR A 182 32.07 -36.47 -47.17
N THR A 183 33.16 -36.05 -46.49
CA THR A 183 34.58 -36.30 -46.87
C THR A 183 35.56 -35.73 -45.82
N VAL A 184 36.61 -36.52 -45.58
CA VAL A 184 37.80 -36.43 -44.73
C VAL A 184 38.58 -35.09 -44.83
N ASP A 185 39.00 -34.47 -43.71
CA ASP A 185 40.42 -34.43 -43.27
C ASP A 185 40.62 -33.73 -41.90
N SER A 186 41.81 -33.93 -41.37
CA SER A 186 42.34 -33.87 -40.01
C SER A 186 42.36 -32.54 -39.25
N SER A 187 42.36 -32.70 -37.92
CA SER A 187 43.08 -31.92 -36.88
C SER A 187 42.36 -30.81 -36.07
N LYS A 188 42.32 -31.09 -34.76
CA LYS A 188 42.53 -30.19 -33.59
C LYS A 188 41.47 -29.15 -33.18
N THR A 189 40.94 -29.44 -31.99
CA THR A 189 40.61 -28.56 -30.84
C THR A 189 39.44 -27.57 -30.95
N ASN A 190 38.55 -27.69 -29.97
CA ASN A 190 37.20 -27.14 -29.93
C ASN A 190 37.13 -25.62 -29.70
N ASN A 191 36.21 -25.04 -30.48
CA ASN A 191 35.56 -23.74 -30.38
C ASN A 191 34.66 -23.61 -29.14
N LEU A 192 34.35 -22.37 -28.73
CA LEU A 192 32.98 -21.85 -28.84
C LEU A 192 32.93 -20.33 -28.64
N GLU A 193 32.54 -19.69 -29.74
CA GLU A 193 32.23 -18.28 -29.92
C GLU A 193 30.79 -17.99 -29.48
N PHE A 194 30.65 -16.76 -29.01
CA PHE A 194 29.45 -15.98 -28.76
C PHE A 194 28.50 -15.93 -29.98
N SER A 195 27.21 -16.24 -29.80
CA SER A 195 26.12 -15.65 -30.61
C SER A 195 24.74 -15.92 -29.99
N GLU A 196 23.95 -14.85 -29.83
CA GLU A 196 22.51 -14.84 -29.52
C GLU A 196 21.68 -15.71 -30.47
N PRO A 197 20.46 -16.09 -30.04
CA PRO A 197 19.32 -15.70 -30.87
C PRO A 197 18.10 -15.18 -30.11
N ASP A 198 17.41 -14.32 -30.84
CA ASP A 198 16.16 -13.61 -30.63
C ASP A 198 14.92 -14.52 -30.55
N ASP A 199 13.89 -13.96 -29.91
CA ASP A 199 12.44 -14.15 -30.07
C ASP A 199 11.78 -15.54 -29.98
N ILE A 200 11.30 -15.92 -28.78
CA ILE A 200 10.13 -16.82 -28.61
C ILE A 200 9.27 -16.31 -27.44
N GLN A 201 8.25 -15.51 -27.78
CA GLN A 201 7.10 -15.15 -26.94
C GLN A 201 6.40 -16.40 -26.35
N PRO A 202 6.02 -16.42 -25.06
CA PRO A 202 5.53 -17.63 -24.42
C PRO A 202 4.02 -17.79 -24.58
N GLU A 203 3.62 -18.90 -25.20
CA GLU A 203 2.24 -19.45 -25.27
C GLU A 203 1.50 -19.41 -23.92
N SER A 204 2.23 -19.42 -22.80
CA SER A 204 1.73 -19.30 -21.43
C SER A 204 1.00 -17.99 -21.13
N LEU A 205 1.43 -16.86 -21.71
CA LEU A 205 0.75 -15.57 -21.49
C LEU A 205 -0.61 -15.54 -22.19
N ARG A 206 -0.73 -16.23 -23.33
CA ARG A 206 -1.96 -16.29 -24.12
C ARG A 206 -3.07 -17.06 -23.38
N VAL A 207 -2.72 -18.17 -22.72
CA VAL A 207 -3.66 -18.97 -21.94
C VAL A 207 -4.14 -18.21 -20.69
N GLN A 208 -3.25 -17.49 -20.01
CA GLN A 208 -3.64 -16.72 -18.82
C GLN A 208 -4.50 -15.49 -19.17
N GLN A 209 -4.19 -14.83 -20.29
CA GLN A 209 -5.03 -13.74 -20.81
C GLN A 209 -6.41 -14.25 -21.24
N GLN A 210 -6.47 -15.41 -21.89
CA GLN A 210 -7.72 -16.02 -22.34
C GLN A 210 -8.62 -16.43 -21.16
N VAL A 211 -8.04 -16.95 -20.07
CA VAL A 211 -8.79 -17.27 -18.84
C VAL A 211 -9.36 -16.01 -18.17
N LEU A 212 -8.60 -14.92 -18.14
CA LEU A 212 -9.07 -13.63 -17.60
C LEU A 212 -10.18 -13.01 -18.46
N ASP A 213 -10.08 -13.17 -19.79
CA ASP A 213 -11.09 -12.72 -20.74
C ASP A 213 -12.38 -13.55 -20.64
N ASP A 214 -12.28 -14.85 -20.36
CA ASP A 214 -13.44 -15.74 -20.15
C ASP A 214 -14.16 -15.43 -18.83
N GLU A 215 -13.43 -15.11 -17.76
CA GLU A 215 -14.01 -14.70 -16.47
C GLU A 215 -14.73 -13.35 -16.57
N THR A 216 -14.15 -12.38 -17.29
CA THR A 216 -14.81 -11.08 -17.51
C THR A 216 -16.07 -11.22 -18.36
N ARG A 217 -16.06 -12.09 -19.37
CA ARG A 217 -17.27 -12.42 -20.15
C ARG A 217 -18.34 -13.07 -19.28
N ALA A 218 -17.97 -14.02 -18.43
CA ALA A 218 -18.92 -14.68 -17.52
C ALA A 218 -19.57 -13.67 -16.55
N LEU A 219 -18.78 -12.75 -15.98
CA LEU A 219 -19.30 -11.70 -15.11
C LEU A 219 -20.21 -10.70 -15.85
N GLN A 220 -19.92 -10.38 -17.11
CA GLN A 220 -20.79 -9.54 -17.94
C GLN A 220 -22.13 -10.21 -18.24
N VAL A 221 -22.14 -11.51 -18.53
CA VAL A 221 -23.39 -12.26 -18.74
C VAL A 221 -24.23 -12.28 -17.47
N ILE A 222 -23.61 -12.56 -16.31
CA ILE A 222 -24.32 -12.53 -15.02
C ILE A 222 -24.91 -11.14 -14.75
N ARG A 223 -24.14 -10.08 -15.03
CA ARG A 223 -24.62 -8.70 -14.84
C ARG A 223 -25.81 -8.36 -15.74
N ILE A 224 -25.76 -8.74 -17.02
CA ILE A 224 -26.87 -8.55 -17.95
C ILE A 224 -28.11 -9.32 -17.48
N SER A 225 -27.96 -10.57 -17.03
CA SER A 225 -29.07 -11.35 -16.50
C SER A 225 -29.66 -10.75 -15.21
N ILE A 226 -28.83 -10.17 -14.33
CA ILE A 226 -29.32 -9.48 -13.13
C ILE A 226 -30.08 -8.20 -13.52
N ASP A 227 -29.56 -7.42 -14.46
CA ASP A 227 -30.24 -6.21 -14.93
C ASP A 227 -31.59 -6.56 -15.58
N GLU A 228 -31.66 -7.64 -16.37
CA GLU A 228 -32.90 -8.13 -16.99
C GLU A 228 -33.93 -8.62 -15.95
N LEU A 229 -33.47 -9.30 -14.88
CA LEU A 229 -34.31 -9.69 -13.76
C LEU A 229 -34.83 -8.48 -12.96
N LEU A 230 -34.01 -7.44 -12.79
CA LEU A 230 -34.45 -6.22 -12.10
C LEU A 230 -35.43 -5.39 -12.95
N THR A 231 -35.26 -5.42 -14.27
CA THR A 231 -36.15 -4.73 -15.22
C THR A 231 -37.51 -5.43 -15.28
N THR A 232 -37.53 -6.76 -15.32
CA THR A 232 -38.78 -7.55 -15.27
C THR A 232 -39.50 -7.44 -13.93
N PHE A 233 -38.76 -7.31 -12.82
CA PHE A 233 -39.34 -7.06 -11.50
C PHE A 233 -39.94 -5.64 -11.37
N SER A 234 -39.37 -4.65 -12.06
CA SER A 234 -39.94 -3.29 -12.12
C SER A 234 -41.16 -3.18 -13.03
N SER A 235 -41.27 -4.01 -14.08
CA SER A 235 -42.44 -4.03 -14.97
C SER A 235 -43.61 -4.90 -14.48
N GLY A 236 -43.44 -5.61 -13.35
CA GLY A 236 -44.47 -6.44 -12.72
C GLY A 236 -45.18 -5.77 -11.53
N ILE A 237 -44.89 -4.48 -11.29
CA ILE A 237 -45.57 -3.64 -10.29
C ILE A 237 -46.33 -2.54 -11.07
N ASP A 238 -47.41 -2.94 -11.73
CA ASP A 238 -48.55 -2.11 -12.13
C ASP A 238 -49.83 -2.94 -11.92
#